data_AF-A0A5B1AYX1-F1
#
_entry.id   AF-A0A5B1AYX1-F1
#
_cell.length_a   1.000
_cell.length_b   1.000
_cell.length_c   1.000
_cell.angle_alpha   90.00
_cell.angle_beta   90.00
_cell.angle_gamma   90.00
#
_symmetry.space_group_name_H-M   'P 1'
#
loop_
_entity.id
_entity.type
_entity.pdbx_description
1 polymer ?
#
loop_
_entity_poly.entity_id
_entity_poly.type
_entity_poly.pdbx_seq_one_letter_code
_entity_poly.pdbx_strand_id
1 'polypeptide(L)'
;DLLKKTNELIGKSGVIGEETNRLLMYLIFTSRKTNNPLHCISLGSSGVGKTHLQSKVAELIPDEDKIEITVLSANAFYYFNRTELQYKLILIEDLDGAESVLYPLRELQSKKRITKTVVHKDARGESKTIHLVVEGPVSVAGCTTQESIYEDNSNRSFLLYIDESEEQDKKIMDYQRLLSAGKRNAKEEFTAARFLRDVQRTLNPVSVRNPYAEYLSLPPSVFKPRRTNAHYLQFIEAVTFYKQWQREKKADHETGEMYVETTIEDIEEANELIKEVLLRKSDTITGAARNHLERLKTYLKESKQTTFTNAEIRKQLHIKESTLRGYHKQLQEEGYIKRVKRKKTKSYCFEITDMKEYDWLKASIDNALNSCILQIQLATPQPTRKSSTRESKSKKAS
;
A
#
# COMPACT_ATOMS: atom_id res chain seq x y z
N ASP A 1 -1.60 -9.22 19.66
CA ASP A 1 -1.45 -8.54 18.37
C ASP A 1 -1.90 -9.43 17.21
N LEU A 2 -2.93 -9.00 16.47
CA LEU A 2 -3.54 -9.74 15.35
C LEU A 2 -2.75 -9.56 14.05
N LEU A 3 -2.25 -8.35 13.78
CA LEU A 3 -1.53 -8.04 12.54
C LEU A 3 -0.21 -8.80 12.49
N LYS A 4 0.52 -8.85 13.61
CA LYS A 4 1.76 -9.64 13.70
C LYS A 4 1.54 -11.12 13.39
N LYS A 5 0.52 -11.75 14.00
CA LYS A 5 0.16 -13.16 13.72
C LYS A 5 -0.26 -13.37 12.27
N THR A 6 -1.01 -12.42 11.71
CA THR A 6 -1.39 -12.44 10.30
C THR A 6 -0.15 -12.39 9.42
N ASN A 7 0.79 -11.50 9.72
CA ASN A 7 2.03 -11.33 8.97
C ASN A 7 2.91 -12.60 9.03
N GLU A 8 3.02 -13.23 10.20
CA GLU A 8 3.69 -14.52 10.37
C GLU A 8 3.04 -15.62 9.51
N LEU A 9 1.70 -15.68 9.47
CA LEU A 9 0.97 -16.63 8.61
C LEU A 9 1.15 -16.33 7.12
N ILE A 10 1.18 -15.06 6.72
CA ILE A 10 1.49 -14.66 5.34
C ILE A 10 2.90 -15.16 4.97
N GLY A 11 3.89 -14.98 5.85
CA GLY A 11 5.23 -15.54 5.66
C GLY A 11 5.24 -17.06 5.53
N LYS A 12 4.52 -17.74 6.43
CA LYS A 12 4.35 -19.21 6.39
C LYS A 12 3.59 -19.71 5.18
N SER A 13 2.83 -18.88 4.48
CA SER A 13 2.13 -19.25 3.24
C SER A 13 3.03 -19.24 2.00
N GLY A 14 4.29 -18.79 2.14
CA GLY A 14 5.28 -18.76 1.07
C GLY A 14 5.57 -17.37 0.51
N VAL A 15 5.08 -16.29 1.15
CA VAL A 15 5.48 -14.91 0.81
C VAL A 15 6.76 -14.56 1.55
N ILE A 16 7.89 -14.51 0.84
CA ILE A 16 9.22 -14.36 1.44
C ILE A 16 9.62 -12.90 1.60
N GLY A 17 10.03 -12.54 2.81
CA GLY A 17 10.42 -11.16 3.14
C GLY A 17 9.27 -10.18 2.93
N GLU A 18 9.57 -8.96 2.47
CA GLU A 18 8.55 -7.93 2.16
C GLU A 18 7.55 -7.71 3.31
N GLU A 19 8.00 -7.77 4.56
CA GLU A 19 7.12 -7.96 5.72
C GLU A 19 6.09 -6.83 5.88
N THR A 20 6.50 -5.59 5.63
CA THR A 20 5.61 -4.42 5.61
C THR A 20 4.70 -4.47 4.38
N ASN A 21 5.28 -4.62 3.19
CA ASN A 21 4.55 -4.58 1.92
C ASN A 21 3.50 -5.70 1.79
N ARG A 22 3.81 -6.92 2.21
CA ARG A 22 2.89 -8.06 2.14
C ARG A 22 1.70 -7.90 3.08
N LEU A 23 1.92 -7.37 4.28
CA LEU A 23 0.84 -7.10 5.25
C LEU A 23 -0.01 -5.93 4.78
N LEU A 24 0.61 -4.83 4.35
CA LEU A 24 -0.06 -3.66 3.79
C LEU A 24 -0.93 -4.05 2.59
N MET A 25 -0.38 -4.83 1.65
CA MET A 25 -1.10 -5.32 0.48
C MET A 25 -2.28 -6.22 0.87
N TYR A 26 -2.10 -7.14 1.82
CA TYR A 26 -3.18 -7.99 2.31
C TYR A 26 -4.33 -7.19 2.94
N LEU A 27 -4.02 -6.15 3.72
CA LEU A 27 -5.03 -5.24 4.30
C LEU A 27 -5.75 -4.42 3.22
N ILE A 28 -5.01 -3.93 2.22
CA ILE A 28 -5.60 -3.25 1.06
C ILE A 28 -6.54 -4.18 0.29
N PHE A 29 -6.17 -5.43 0.05
CA PHE A 29 -7.05 -6.40 -0.61
C PHE A 29 -8.29 -6.71 0.23
N THR A 30 -8.15 -6.72 1.55
CA THR A 30 -9.25 -6.92 2.49
C THR A 30 -10.27 -5.77 2.43
N SER A 31 -9.80 -4.54 2.19
CA SER A 31 -10.67 -3.37 2.09
C SER A 31 -11.72 -3.44 0.96
N ARG A 32 -11.61 -4.39 0.02
CA ARG A 32 -12.64 -4.63 -1.01
C ARG A 32 -14.05 -4.82 -0.42
N LYS A 33 -14.15 -5.31 0.83
CA LYS A 33 -15.40 -5.53 1.58
C LYS A 33 -15.92 -4.29 2.33
N THR A 34 -15.21 -3.16 2.27
CA THR A 34 -15.64 -1.91 2.89
C THR A 34 -16.36 -1.01 1.88
N ASN A 35 -16.96 0.06 2.36
CA ASN A 35 -17.63 1.05 1.51
C ASN A 35 -16.64 1.81 0.62
N ASN A 36 -15.41 2.03 1.08
CA ASN A 36 -14.37 2.77 0.37
C ASN A 36 -13.11 1.89 0.27
N PRO A 37 -13.07 0.94 -0.68
CA PRO A 37 -11.89 0.11 -0.86
C PRO A 37 -10.66 0.94 -1.23
N LEU A 38 -9.53 0.41 -0.83
CA LEU A 38 -8.21 0.87 -1.19
C LEU A 38 -7.69 0.11 -2.40
N HIS A 39 -6.72 0.72 -3.07
CA HIS A 39 -6.07 0.19 -4.27
C HIS A 39 -4.56 0.29 -4.09
N CYS A 40 -3.80 -0.63 -4.66
CA CYS A 40 -2.34 -0.58 -4.61
C CYS A 40 -1.71 -0.81 -5.98
N ILE A 41 -0.51 -0.28 -6.14
CA ILE A 41 0.30 -0.50 -7.33
C ILE A 41 1.70 -0.86 -6.85
N SER A 42 2.19 -2.02 -7.29
CA SER A 42 3.56 -2.43 -7.04
C SER A 42 4.50 -1.83 -8.09
N LEU A 43 5.52 -1.11 -7.60
CA LEU A 43 6.56 -0.44 -8.37
C LEU A 43 7.91 -1.11 -8.11
N GLY A 44 8.73 -1.17 -9.15
CA GLY A 44 10.02 -1.84 -9.10
C GLY A 44 10.55 -2.12 -10.50
N SER A 45 11.84 -2.37 -10.61
CA SER A 45 12.47 -2.69 -11.90
C SER A 45 12.00 -4.06 -12.44
N SER A 46 12.24 -4.33 -13.73
CA SER A 46 11.83 -5.62 -14.31
C SER A 46 12.60 -6.78 -13.66
N GLY A 47 11.91 -7.86 -13.31
CA GLY A 47 12.51 -9.07 -12.74
C GLY A 47 12.65 -9.11 -11.21
N VAL A 48 12.36 -8.02 -10.49
CA VAL A 48 12.52 -7.95 -9.01
C VAL A 48 11.38 -8.58 -8.20
N GLY A 49 10.44 -9.25 -8.86
CA GLY A 49 9.37 -9.99 -8.16
C GLY A 49 8.10 -9.20 -7.82
N LYS A 50 7.84 -8.04 -8.46
CA LYS A 50 6.57 -7.29 -8.33
C LYS A 50 5.33 -8.18 -8.45
N THR A 51 5.21 -8.86 -9.59
CA THR A 51 4.10 -9.77 -9.89
C THR A 51 4.08 -10.93 -8.91
N HIS A 52 5.25 -11.43 -8.50
CA HIS A 52 5.33 -12.52 -7.52
C HIS A 52 4.75 -12.13 -6.16
N LEU A 53 5.09 -10.95 -5.62
CA LEU A 53 4.51 -10.45 -4.37
C LEU A 53 2.98 -10.33 -4.50
N GLN A 54 2.51 -9.66 -5.56
CA GLN A 54 1.08 -9.47 -5.81
C GLN A 54 0.32 -10.79 -5.91
N SER A 55 0.79 -11.71 -6.76
CA SER A 55 0.14 -13.01 -6.96
C SER A 55 0.16 -13.85 -5.69
N LYS A 56 1.27 -13.89 -4.95
CA LYS A 56 1.37 -14.68 -3.71
C LYS A 56 0.48 -14.15 -2.59
N VAL A 57 0.37 -12.83 -2.42
CA VAL A 57 -0.57 -12.26 -1.46
C VAL A 57 -2.02 -12.48 -1.93
N ALA A 58 -2.27 -12.44 -3.24
CA ALA A 58 -3.59 -12.71 -3.80
C ALA A 58 -4.05 -14.18 -3.68
N GLU A 59 -3.13 -15.15 -3.61
CA GLU A 59 -3.45 -16.55 -3.26
C GLU A 59 -4.10 -16.66 -1.86
N LEU A 60 -3.96 -15.64 -1.01
CA LEU A 60 -4.54 -15.58 0.34
C LEU A 60 -5.95 -15.00 0.33
N ILE A 61 -6.43 -14.52 -0.82
CA ILE A 61 -7.80 -14.10 -1.05
C ILE A 61 -8.58 -15.27 -1.69
N PRO A 62 -9.84 -15.52 -1.26
CA PRO A 62 -10.66 -16.57 -1.87
C PRO A 62 -10.79 -16.40 -3.39
N ASP A 63 -10.74 -17.49 -4.15
CA ASP A 63 -10.82 -17.44 -5.62
C ASP A 63 -12.14 -16.84 -6.09
N GLU A 64 -13.22 -17.08 -5.35
CA GLU A 64 -14.50 -16.45 -5.62
C GLU A 64 -14.46 -14.92 -5.47
N ASP A 65 -13.51 -14.36 -4.72
CA ASP A 65 -13.44 -12.92 -4.39
C ASP A 65 -12.41 -12.16 -5.25
N LYS A 66 -11.79 -12.79 -6.24
CA LYS A 66 -10.78 -12.15 -7.10
C LYS A 66 -11.01 -12.41 -8.59
N ILE A 67 -10.48 -11.50 -9.40
CA ILE A 67 -10.47 -11.57 -10.86
C ILE A 67 -9.05 -11.25 -11.30
N GLU A 68 -8.42 -12.20 -11.99
CA GLU A 68 -7.05 -12.07 -12.50
C GLU A 68 -7.10 -11.71 -13.99
N ILE A 69 -6.49 -10.59 -14.35
CA ILE A 69 -6.53 -10.03 -15.70
C ILE A 69 -5.11 -9.94 -16.26
N THR A 70 -4.81 -10.81 -17.22
CA THR A 70 -3.58 -10.75 -18.02
C THR A 70 -3.73 -9.81 -19.22
N VAL A 71 -4.83 -9.94 -19.97
CA VAL A 71 -5.17 -9.05 -21.10
C VAL A 71 -6.67 -8.81 -21.12
N LEU A 72 -7.08 -7.54 -21.15
CA LEU A 72 -8.50 -7.19 -21.27
C LEU A 72 -8.66 -5.95 -22.14
N SER A 73 -9.64 -5.97 -23.03
CA SER A 73 -10.06 -4.75 -23.72
C SER A 73 -10.80 -3.85 -22.73
N ALA A 74 -10.59 -2.53 -22.81
CA ALA A 74 -11.33 -1.54 -22.03
C ALA A 74 -12.86 -1.74 -22.05
N ASN A 75 -13.37 -2.24 -23.18
CA ASN A 75 -14.79 -2.46 -23.39
C ASN A 75 -15.35 -3.63 -22.58
N ALA A 76 -14.55 -4.65 -22.26
CA ALA A 76 -15.03 -5.84 -21.57
C ALA A 76 -15.57 -5.52 -20.16
N PHE A 77 -15.03 -4.49 -19.50
CA PHE A 77 -15.53 -4.05 -18.18
C PHE A 77 -17.01 -3.70 -18.16
N TYR A 78 -17.56 -3.23 -19.28
CA TYR A 78 -18.97 -2.84 -19.36
C TYR A 78 -19.91 -4.03 -19.60
N TYR A 79 -19.38 -5.20 -19.95
CA TYR A 79 -20.19 -6.40 -20.24
C TYR A 79 -20.26 -7.39 -19.08
N PHE A 80 -19.59 -7.12 -17.96
CA PHE A 80 -19.85 -7.84 -16.72
C PHE A 80 -21.29 -7.64 -16.26
N ASN A 81 -21.84 -8.61 -15.53
CA ASN A 81 -23.14 -8.43 -14.91
C ASN A 81 -23.08 -7.30 -13.88
N ARG A 82 -24.23 -6.67 -13.62
CA ARG A 82 -24.33 -5.44 -12.82
C ARG A 82 -23.58 -5.52 -11.48
N THR A 83 -23.68 -6.62 -10.76
CA THR A 83 -23.08 -6.78 -9.43
C THR A 83 -21.86 -7.71 -9.43
N GLU A 84 -21.39 -8.17 -10.58
CA GLU A 84 -20.36 -9.21 -10.69
C GLU A 84 -19.02 -8.80 -10.08
N LEU A 85 -18.69 -7.50 -10.18
CA LEU A 85 -17.47 -6.94 -9.65
C LEU A 85 -17.59 -6.53 -8.16
N GLN A 86 -18.78 -6.61 -7.55
CA GLN A 86 -18.95 -6.18 -6.16
C GLN A 86 -18.09 -7.02 -5.21
N TYR A 87 -17.36 -6.32 -4.35
CA TYR A 87 -16.46 -6.89 -3.36
C TYR A 87 -15.33 -7.76 -3.95
N LYS A 88 -15.03 -7.61 -5.25
CA LYS A 88 -13.93 -8.32 -5.91
C LYS A 88 -12.62 -7.56 -5.82
N LEU A 89 -11.53 -8.32 -5.76
CA LEU A 89 -10.18 -7.86 -6.03
C LEU A 89 -9.86 -8.06 -7.51
N ILE A 90 -9.61 -6.97 -8.22
CA ILE A 90 -9.14 -7.01 -9.61
C ILE A 90 -7.62 -6.93 -9.61
N LEU A 91 -6.97 -7.99 -10.07
CA LEU A 91 -5.52 -8.08 -10.22
C LEU A 91 -5.13 -7.88 -11.68
N ILE A 92 -4.20 -6.96 -11.92
CA ILE A 92 -3.64 -6.70 -13.25
C ILE A 92 -2.15 -7.02 -13.19
N GLU A 93 -1.72 -7.97 -14.00
CA GLU A 93 -0.33 -8.45 -13.95
C GLU A 93 0.66 -7.41 -14.47
N ASP A 94 0.29 -6.70 -15.54
CA ASP A 94 1.10 -5.64 -16.14
C ASP A 94 0.22 -4.46 -16.59
N LEU A 95 0.34 -3.33 -15.89
CA LEU A 95 -0.36 -2.10 -16.24
C LEU A 95 0.23 -1.44 -17.48
N ASP A 96 1.50 -1.69 -17.81
CA ASP A 96 2.20 -1.05 -18.94
C ASP A 96 1.59 -1.51 -20.28
N GLY A 97 1.07 -2.75 -20.34
CA GLY A 97 0.33 -3.28 -21.48
C GLY A 97 -1.18 -3.01 -21.46
N ALA A 98 -1.72 -2.42 -20.38
CA ALA A 98 -3.15 -2.29 -20.12
C ALA A 98 -3.64 -0.84 -20.05
N GLU A 99 -2.95 0.11 -20.70
CA GLU A 99 -3.29 1.54 -20.66
C GLU A 99 -4.76 1.84 -21.01
N SER A 100 -5.33 1.10 -21.97
CA SER A 100 -6.74 1.29 -22.37
C SER A 100 -7.74 1.00 -21.24
N VAL A 101 -7.38 0.15 -20.29
CA VAL A 101 -8.23 -0.29 -19.17
C VAL A 101 -8.22 0.72 -18.01
N LEU A 102 -7.25 1.62 -17.96
CA LEU A 102 -7.05 2.54 -16.84
C LEU A 102 -8.23 3.49 -16.61
N TYR A 103 -8.93 3.89 -17.68
CA TYR A 103 -10.08 4.79 -17.57
C TYR A 103 -11.29 4.12 -16.88
N PRO A 104 -11.80 2.96 -17.35
CA PRO A 104 -12.85 2.22 -16.63
C PRO A 104 -12.50 1.95 -15.16
N LEU A 105 -11.25 1.57 -14.87
CA LEU A 105 -10.80 1.35 -13.50
C LEU A 105 -10.87 2.62 -12.66
N ARG A 106 -10.38 3.75 -13.18
CA ARG A 106 -10.42 5.05 -12.48
C ARG A 106 -11.84 5.44 -12.07
N GLU A 107 -12.80 5.20 -12.96
CA GLU A 107 -14.22 5.45 -12.71
C GLU A 107 -14.79 4.48 -11.66
N LEU A 108 -14.46 3.19 -11.72
CA LEU A 108 -14.82 2.22 -10.68
C LEU A 108 -14.24 2.60 -9.30
N GLN A 109 -12.98 3.01 -9.23
CA GLN A 109 -12.33 3.44 -7.99
C GLN A 109 -12.99 4.69 -7.40
N SER A 110 -13.38 5.65 -8.24
CA SER A 110 -13.86 6.96 -7.78
C SER A 110 -15.38 6.99 -7.55
N LYS A 111 -16.16 6.37 -8.44
CA LYS A 111 -17.64 6.42 -8.45
C LYS A 111 -18.30 5.11 -8.02
N LYS A 112 -17.52 4.03 -7.86
CA LYS A 112 -18.02 2.68 -7.51
C LYS A 112 -19.02 2.13 -8.52
N ARG A 113 -19.07 2.70 -9.73
CA ARG A 113 -19.89 2.23 -10.85
C ARG A 113 -19.36 2.77 -12.17
N ILE A 114 -19.57 2.03 -13.24
CA ILE A 114 -19.34 2.46 -14.61
C ILE A 114 -20.58 2.20 -15.43
N THR A 115 -20.81 3.08 -16.42
CA THR A 115 -21.95 2.96 -17.33
C THR A 115 -21.49 3.15 -18.76
N LYS A 116 -22.09 2.40 -19.68
CA LYS A 116 -21.87 2.57 -21.11
C LYS A 116 -23.17 2.40 -21.87
N THR A 117 -23.45 3.34 -22.74
CA THR A 117 -24.58 3.29 -23.64
C THR A 117 -24.14 2.65 -24.95
N VAL A 118 -24.80 1.56 -25.34
CA VAL A 118 -24.54 0.84 -26.60
C VAL A 118 -25.82 0.69 -27.39
N VAL A 119 -25.71 0.68 -28.71
CA VAL A 119 -26.83 0.35 -29.59
C VAL A 119 -26.81 -1.16 -29.84
N HIS A 120 -27.88 -1.83 -29.49
CA HIS A 120 -28.09 -3.25 -29.72
C HIS A 120 -29.18 -3.44 -30.76
N LYS A 121 -28.92 -4.24 -31.79
CA LYS A 121 -29.94 -4.62 -32.77
C LYS A 121 -30.69 -5.82 -32.25
N ASP A 122 -32.01 -5.71 -32.15
CA ASP A 122 -32.83 -6.86 -31.81
C ASP A 122 -32.96 -7.84 -32.99
N ALA A 123 -33.57 -9.00 -32.75
CA ALA A 123 -33.77 -10.03 -33.77
C ALA A 123 -34.61 -9.55 -34.99
N ARG A 124 -35.28 -8.40 -34.89
CA ARG A 124 -36.08 -7.78 -35.95
C ARG A 124 -35.30 -6.70 -36.72
N GLY A 125 -34.05 -6.44 -36.34
CA GLY A 125 -33.19 -5.44 -36.97
C GLY A 125 -33.40 -4.01 -36.46
N GLU A 126 -34.25 -3.81 -35.45
CA GLU A 126 -34.46 -2.49 -34.85
C GLU A 126 -33.33 -2.16 -33.86
N SER A 127 -32.79 -0.96 -33.98
CA SER A 127 -31.74 -0.45 -33.08
C SER A 127 -32.36 0.01 -31.76
N LYS A 128 -32.02 -0.68 -30.66
CA LYS A 128 -32.40 -0.29 -29.30
C LYS A 128 -31.17 0.16 -28.51
N THR A 129 -31.29 1.29 -27.85
CA THR A 129 -30.25 1.81 -26.95
C THR A 129 -30.33 1.08 -25.61
N ILE A 130 -29.24 0.42 -25.20
CA ILE A 130 -29.13 -0.28 -23.92
C ILE A 130 -28.05 0.42 -23.09
N HIS A 131 -28.34 0.62 -21.79
CA HIS A 131 -27.37 1.10 -20.82
C HIS A 131 -26.79 -0.10 -20.05
N LEU A 132 -25.52 -0.38 -20.31
CA LEU A 132 -24.75 -1.33 -19.53
C LEU A 132 -24.28 -0.63 -18.25
N VAL A 133 -24.57 -1.22 -17.10
CA VAL A 133 -24.21 -0.69 -15.78
C VAL A 133 -23.49 -1.77 -15.01
N VAL A 134 -22.31 -1.47 -14.50
CA VAL A 134 -21.53 -2.36 -13.64
C VAL A 134 -21.18 -1.61 -12.36
N GLU A 135 -21.42 -2.24 -11.23
CA GLU A 135 -21.27 -1.69 -9.88
C GLU A 135 -20.10 -2.33 -9.16
N GLY A 136 -19.32 -1.51 -8.46
CA GLY A 136 -18.44 -1.90 -7.38
C GLY A 136 -19.20 -1.90 -6.04
N PRO A 137 -18.51 -1.88 -4.89
CA PRO A 137 -17.10 -1.56 -4.71
C PRO A 137 -16.13 -2.64 -5.20
N VAL A 138 -14.94 -2.25 -5.68
CA VAL A 138 -13.83 -3.14 -6.07
C VAL A 138 -12.54 -2.70 -5.38
N SER A 139 -11.63 -3.62 -5.09
CA SER A 139 -10.21 -3.28 -4.87
C SER A 139 -9.44 -3.58 -6.15
N VAL A 140 -8.41 -2.78 -6.45
CA VAL A 140 -7.63 -2.89 -7.69
C VAL A 140 -6.16 -2.95 -7.30
N ALA A 141 -5.46 -3.95 -7.82
CA ALA A 141 -4.04 -4.11 -7.68
C ALA A 141 -3.39 -4.24 -9.06
N GLY A 142 -2.25 -3.59 -9.25
CA GLY A 142 -1.48 -3.76 -10.48
C GLY A 142 0.01 -3.61 -10.27
N CYS A 143 0.79 -4.09 -11.22
CA CYS A 143 2.23 -3.90 -11.26
C CYS A 143 2.62 -3.01 -12.44
N THR A 144 3.60 -2.12 -12.26
CA THR A 144 4.16 -1.31 -13.35
C THR A 144 5.65 -1.06 -13.12
N THR A 145 6.38 -0.82 -14.20
CA THR A 145 7.76 -0.33 -14.14
C THR A 145 7.85 1.20 -14.25
N GLN A 146 6.74 1.88 -14.54
CA GLN A 146 6.70 3.28 -14.95
C GLN A 146 5.95 4.15 -13.95
N GLU A 147 6.71 4.75 -13.02
CA GLU A 147 6.17 5.61 -11.98
C GLU A 147 5.55 6.91 -12.55
N SER A 148 6.14 7.49 -13.58
CA SER A 148 5.72 8.77 -14.16
C SER A 148 4.47 8.69 -15.04
N ILE A 149 4.29 7.60 -15.80
CA ILE A 149 3.13 7.43 -16.69
C ILE A 149 1.82 7.32 -15.89
N TYR A 150 1.91 6.86 -14.65
CA TYR A 150 0.75 6.59 -13.82
C TYR A 150 0.36 7.73 -12.87
N GLU A 151 0.94 8.93 -12.96
CA GLU A 151 0.78 10.01 -11.96
C GLU A 151 -0.70 10.37 -11.64
N ASP A 152 -1.56 10.36 -12.66
CA ASP A 152 -2.99 10.59 -12.47
C ASP A 152 -3.67 9.53 -11.59
N ASN A 153 -3.22 8.28 -11.68
CA ASN A 153 -3.77 7.13 -10.96
C ASN A 153 -2.94 6.76 -9.72
N SER A 154 -1.66 7.12 -9.64
CA SER A 154 -0.77 6.93 -8.48
C SER A 154 -1.29 7.67 -7.25
N ASN A 155 -2.01 8.75 -7.51
CA ASN A 155 -2.76 9.50 -6.52
C ASN A 155 -3.95 8.68 -5.96
N ARG A 156 -4.57 7.77 -6.74
CA ARG A 156 -5.70 6.88 -6.36
C ARG A 156 -5.28 5.60 -5.64
N SER A 157 -4.00 5.33 -5.57
CA SER A 157 -3.48 4.06 -5.07
C SER A 157 -2.33 4.26 -4.09
N PHE A 158 -2.11 3.23 -3.29
CA PHE A 158 -0.91 3.06 -2.49
C PHE A 158 0.19 2.57 -3.42
N LEU A 159 1.31 3.30 -3.44
CA LEU A 159 2.49 2.91 -4.21
C LEU A 159 3.36 2.04 -3.32
N LEU A 160 3.49 0.77 -3.67
CA LEU A 160 4.29 -0.21 -2.95
C LEU A 160 5.59 -0.41 -3.72
N TYR A 161 6.70 0.05 -3.15
CA TYR A 161 8.02 -0.13 -3.75
C TYR A 161 8.57 -1.46 -3.29
N ILE A 162 8.87 -2.34 -4.24
CA ILE A 162 9.50 -3.64 -3.95
C ILE A 162 10.89 -3.41 -3.36
N ASP A 163 11.21 -4.22 -2.36
CA ASP A 163 12.52 -4.24 -1.72
C ASP A 163 13.54 -4.91 -2.66
N GLU A 164 14.37 -4.07 -3.29
CA GLU A 164 15.47 -4.48 -4.16
C GLU A 164 16.80 -4.62 -3.39
N SER A 165 16.76 -4.83 -2.06
CA SER A 165 17.95 -5.01 -1.24
C SER A 165 18.61 -6.39 -1.44
N GLU A 166 19.93 -6.43 -1.27
CA GLU A 166 20.70 -7.69 -1.32
C GLU A 166 20.27 -8.69 -0.24
N GLU A 167 19.79 -8.20 0.90
CA GLU A 167 19.26 -9.03 1.99
C GLU A 167 17.99 -9.75 1.55
N GLN A 168 17.10 -9.04 0.86
CA GLN A 168 15.87 -9.59 0.33
C GLN A 168 16.15 -10.59 -0.80
N ASP A 169 17.06 -10.26 -1.72
CA ASP A 169 17.53 -11.17 -2.77
C ASP A 169 18.05 -12.48 -2.17
N LYS A 170 18.88 -12.40 -1.12
CA LYS A 170 19.40 -13.57 -0.42
C LYS A 170 18.29 -14.43 0.18
N LYS A 171 17.31 -13.83 0.86
CA LYS A 171 16.14 -14.55 1.42
C LYS A 171 15.36 -15.28 0.33
N ILE A 172 15.15 -14.64 -0.82
CA ILE A 172 14.44 -15.23 -1.96
C ILE A 172 15.26 -16.39 -2.56
N MET A 173 16.56 -16.22 -2.78
CA MET A 173 17.44 -17.26 -3.32
C MET A 173 17.55 -18.46 -2.35
N ASP A 174 17.65 -18.21 -1.05
CA ASP A 174 17.63 -19.25 -0.02
C ASP A 174 16.34 -20.06 -0.08
N TYR A 175 15.20 -19.37 -0.20
CA TYR A 175 13.90 -20.03 -0.37
C TYR A 175 13.80 -20.86 -1.66
N GLN A 176 14.25 -20.32 -2.79
CA GLN A 176 14.28 -21.06 -4.07
C GLN A 176 15.16 -22.31 -3.99
N ARG A 177 16.31 -22.23 -3.31
CA ARG A 177 17.19 -23.38 -3.05
C ARG A 177 16.51 -24.43 -2.17
N LEU A 178 15.82 -24.03 -1.11
CA LEU A 178 15.06 -24.94 -0.25
C LEU A 178 13.92 -25.64 -1.01
N LEU A 179 13.24 -24.90 -1.88
CA LEU A 179 12.18 -25.42 -2.74
C LEU A 179 12.73 -26.48 -3.71
N SER A 180 13.83 -26.17 -4.40
CA SER A 180 14.50 -27.11 -5.31
C SER A 180 15.04 -28.35 -4.58
N ALA A 181 15.52 -28.17 -3.35
CA ALA A 181 16.01 -29.28 -2.51
C ALA A 181 14.90 -30.15 -1.91
N GLY A 182 13.62 -29.84 -2.12
CA GLY A 182 12.48 -30.59 -1.56
C GLY A 182 12.36 -30.52 -0.04
N LYS A 183 13.08 -29.60 0.62
CA LYS A 183 13.11 -29.44 2.09
C LYS A 183 11.95 -28.58 2.62
N ARG A 184 10.96 -28.32 1.77
CA ARG A 184 9.85 -27.38 2.02
C ARG A 184 8.64 -28.13 2.57
N ASN A 185 8.02 -27.58 3.61
CA ASN A 185 6.78 -28.10 4.16
C ASN A 185 5.57 -27.55 3.39
N ALA A 186 5.32 -28.06 2.18
CA ALA A 186 4.22 -27.63 1.32
C ALA A 186 2.85 -27.72 2.01
N LYS A 187 2.69 -28.66 2.95
CA LYS A 187 1.48 -28.83 3.74
C LYS A 187 1.25 -27.64 4.69
N GLU A 188 2.31 -27.12 5.31
CA GLU A 188 2.21 -25.97 6.21
C GLU A 188 1.82 -24.70 5.45
N GLU A 189 2.44 -24.43 4.30
CA GLU A 189 2.08 -23.24 3.50
C GLU A 189 0.67 -23.33 2.96
N PHE A 190 0.25 -24.49 2.46
CA PHE A 190 -1.14 -24.68 2.02
C PHE A 190 -2.12 -24.46 3.18
N THR A 191 -1.79 -24.95 4.38
CA THR A 191 -2.63 -24.77 5.57
C THR A 191 -2.70 -23.31 5.99
N ALA A 192 -1.58 -22.59 6.00
CA ALA A 192 -1.52 -21.17 6.31
C ALA A 192 -2.30 -20.33 5.28
N ALA A 193 -2.11 -20.60 3.98
CA ALA A 193 -2.84 -19.92 2.90
C ALA A 193 -4.35 -20.17 2.98
N ARG A 194 -4.75 -21.42 3.21
CA ARG A 194 -6.16 -21.79 3.40
C ARG A 194 -6.77 -21.08 4.61
N PHE A 195 -6.05 -21.05 5.73
CA PHE A 195 -6.51 -20.35 6.93
C PHE A 195 -6.75 -18.86 6.67
N LEU A 196 -5.83 -18.19 5.96
CA LEU A 196 -6.00 -16.77 5.61
C LEU A 196 -7.17 -16.54 4.64
N ARG A 197 -7.40 -17.44 3.67
CA ARG A 197 -8.62 -17.40 2.82
C ARG A 197 -9.89 -17.56 3.65
N ASP A 198 -9.88 -18.46 4.63
CA ASP A 198 -11.04 -18.68 5.50
C ASP A 198 -11.28 -17.46 6.40
N VAL A 199 -10.22 -16.82 6.92
CA VAL A 199 -10.32 -15.51 7.61
C VAL A 199 -11.00 -14.48 6.72
N GLN A 200 -10.60 -14.35 5.45
CA GLN A 200 -11.24 -13.43 4.50
C GLN A 200 -12.74 -13.69 4.36
N ARG A 201 -13.17 -14.96 4.31
CA ARG A 201 -14.60 -15.33 4.24
C ARG A 201 -15.38 -14.92 5.47
N THR A 202 -14.78 -15.00 6.65
CA THR A 202 -15.44 -14.63 7.92
C THR A 202 -15.68 -13.12 8.08
N LEU A 203 -14.98 -12.28 7.32
CA LEU A 203 -15.13 -10.83 7.41
C LEU A 203 -16.47 -10.40 6.82
N ASN A 204 -17.27 -9.71 7.63
CA ASN A 204 -18.55 -9.15 7.22
C ASN A 204 -18.40 -7.67 6.88
N PRO A 205 -19.10 -7.16 5.85
CA PRO A 205 -19.21 -5.72 5.62
C PRO A 205 -19.81 -5.05 6.86
N VAL A 206 -19.05 -4.14 7.48
CA VAL A 206 -19.46 -3.37 8.65
C VAL A 206 -18.98 -1.94 8.48
N SER A 207 -19.77 -0.99 8.97
CA SER A 207 -19.40 0.42 8.97
C SER A 207 -18.32 0.66 10.02
N VAL A 208 -17.29 1.43 9.67
CA VAL A 208 -16.23 1.81 10.61
C VAL A 208 -16.35 3.29 10.88
N ARG A 209 -16.37 3.68 12.16
CA ARG A 209 -16.34 5.08 12.58
C ARG A 209 -15.07 5.35 13.35
N ASN A 210 -14.31 6.34 12.89
CA ASN A 210 -13.09 6.76 13.57
C ASN A 210 -13.38 7.99 14.46
N PRO A 211 -13.55 7.83 15.78
CA PRO A 211 -13.81 8.95 16.68
C PRO A 211 -12.62 9.93 16.77
N TYR A 212 -11.44 9.48 16.36
CA TYR A 212 -10.21 10.28 16.40
C TYR A 212 -9.90 11.00 15.08
N ALA A 213 -10.74 10.86 14.06
CA ALA A 213 -10.48 11.36 12.71
C ALA A 213 -10.16 12.87 12.66
N GLU A 214 -10.78 13.68 13.52
CA GLU A 214 -10.57 15.13 13.55
C GLU A 214 -9.18 15.54 14.05
N TYR A 215 -8.52 14.68 14.84
CA TYR A 215 -7.18 14.92 15.38
C TYR A 215 -6.06 14.41 14.44
N LEU A 216 -6.42 13.64 13.41
CA LEU A 216 -5.49 13.06 12.48
C LEU A 216 -5.13 14.06 11.38
N SER A 217 -3.90 14.59 11.44
CA SER A 217 -3.39 15.53 10.45
C SER A 217 -2.06 15.07 9.87
N LEU A 218 -1.94 15.14 8.55
CA LEU A 218 -0.68 14.83 7.85
C LEU A 218 0.21 16.09 7.78
N PRO A 219 1.54 15.92 7.76
CA PRO A 219 2.44 17.05 7.61
C PRO A 219 2.26 17.75 6.25
N PRO A 220 2.50 19.07 6.17
CA PRO A 220 2.31 19.85 4.94
C PRO A 220 3.28 19.47 3.81
N SER A 221 4.36 18.74 4.12
CA SER A 221 5.34 18.25 3.15
C SER A 221 4.82 17.13 2.25
N VAL A 222 3.68 16.51 2.59
CA VAL A 222 3.10 15.40 1.81
C VAL A 222 2.47 15.94 0.52
N PHE A 223 2.81 15.34 -0.63
CA PHE A 223 2.18 15.72 -1.90
C PHE A 223 0.68 15.41 -1.92
N LYS A 224 -0.08 16.30 -2.56
CA LYS A 224 -1.55 16.21 -2.75
C LYS A 224 -2.29 15.92 -1.41
N PRO A 225 -2.15 16.79 -0.40
CA PRO A 225 -2.52 16.50 0.99
C PRO A 225 -3.98 16.07 1.18
N ARG A 226 -4.92 16.63 0.41
CA ARG A 226 -6.34 16.26 0.49
C ARG A 226 -6.59 14.78 0.23
N ARG A 227 -5.89 14.22 -0.76
CA ARG A 227 -6.09 12.84 -1.18
C ARG A 227 -5.33 11.87 -0.29
N THR A 228 -4.12 12.24 0.08
CA THR A 228 -3.32 11.43 1.00
C THR A 228 -4.00 11.36 2.38
N ASN A 229 -4.65 12.44 2.82
CA ASN A 229 -5.46 12.42 4.05
C ASN A 229 -6.63 11.44 3.95
N ALA A 230 -7.37 11.45 2.83
CA ALA A 230 -8.46 10.50 2.62
C ALA A 230 -7.96 9.05 2.64
N HIS A 231 -6.84 8.75 1.96
CA HIS A 231 -6.24 7.41 1.99
C HIS A 231 -5.76 7.01 3.39
N TYR A 232 -5.20 7.95 4.15
CA TYR A 232 -4.74 7.71 5.51
C TYR A 232 -5.91 7.30 6.43
N LEU A 233 -7.01 8.06 6.41
CA LEU A 233 -8.22 7.73 7.17
C LEU A 233 -8.82 6.39 6.73
N GLN A 234 -8.94 6.15 5.43
CA GLN A 234 -9.45 4.89 4.87
C GLN A 234 -8.58 3.69 5.21
N PHE A 235 -7.26 3.88 5.34
CA PHE A 235 -6.34 2.81 5.74
C PHE A 235 -6.48 2.45 7.21
N ILE A 236 -6.61 3.44 8.09
CA ILE A 236 -6.95 3.20 9.50
C ILE A 236 -8.28 2.45 9.59
N GLU A 237 -9.30 2.88 8.83
CA GLU A 237 -10.60 2.18 8.78
C GLU A 237 -10.45 0.73 8.29
N ALA A 238 -9.57 0.46 7.32
CA ALA A 238 -9.30 -0.89 6.83
C ALA A 238 -8.63 -1.77 7.89
N VAL A 239 -7.71 -1.22 8.71
CA VAL A 239 -7.11 -1.92 9.85
C VAL A 239 -8.17 -2.25 10.91
N THR A 240 -8.99 -1.27 11.29
CA THR A 240 -10.11 -1.47 12.22
C THR A 240 -11.11 -2.51 11.68
N PHE A 241 -11.44 -2.44 10.39
CA PHE A 241 -12.32 -3.40 9.72
C PHE A 241 -11.78 -4.83 9.77
N TYR A 242 -10.47 -5.01 9.57
CA TYR A 242 -9.83 -6.32 9.68
C TYR A 242 -9.93 -6.88 11.11
N LYS A 243 -9.84 -5.99 12.11
CA LYS A 243 -10.00 -6.31 13.53
C LYS A 243 -11.45 -6.34 14.01
N GLN A 244 -12.46 -6.31 13.13
CA GLN A 244 -13.88 -6.22 13.50
C GLN A 244 -14.36 -7.21 14.59
N TRP A 245 -13.74 -8.40 14.68
CA TRP A 245 -14.07 -9.42 15.68
C TRP A 245 -13.48 -9.17 17.07
N GLN A 246 -12.54 -8.24 17.20
CA GLN A 246 -11.94 -7.76 18.46
C GLN A 246 -12.58 -6.46 18.95
N ARG A 247 -13.65 -6.01 18.29
CA ARG A 247 -14.32 -4.73 18.56
C ARG A 247 -15.75 -5.01 18.99
N GLU A 248 -16.25 -4.17 19.89
CA GLU A 248 -17.67 -4.19 20.25
C GLU A 248 -18.47 -3.59 19.09
N LYS A 249 -19.48 -4.33 18.63
CA LYS A 249 -20.41 -3.83 17.61
C LYS A 249 -21.40 -2.91 18.28
N LYS A 250 -21.46 -1.66 17.84
CA LYS A 250 -22.41 -0.66 18.31
C LYS A 250 -23.50 -0.48 17.25
N ALA A 251 -24.71 -0.21 17.71
CA ALA A 251 -25.81 0.18 16.84
C ALA A 251 -25.99 1.69 16.96
N ASP A 252 -26.08 2.37 15.84
CA ASP A 252 -26.46 3.77 15.84
C ASP A 252 -27.91 3.94 16.32
N HIS A 253 -28.13 4.85 17.28
CA HIS A 253 -29.44 5.06 17.90
C HIS A 253 -30.48 5.68 16.95
N GLU A 254 -30.05 6.37 15.89
CA GLU A 254 -30.92 7.06 14.93
C GLU A 254 -31.16 6.22 13.67
N THR A 255 -30.13 5.54 13.17
CA THR A 255 -30.19 4.81 11.88
C THR A 255 -30.28 3.30 12.04
N GLY A 256 -29.94 2.75 13.21
CA GLY A 256 -29.85 1.30 13.44
C GLY A 256 -28.68 0.63 12.71
N GLU A 257 -27.78 1.40 12.08
CA GLU A 257 -26.61 0.86 11.38
C GLU A 257 -25.61 0.29 12.39
N MET A 258 -25.17 -0.95 12.15
CA MET A 258 -24.13 -1.58 12.96
C MET A 258 -22.76 -1.05 12.56
N TYR A 259 -22.00 -0.53 13.52
CA TYR A 259 -20.66 -0.02 13.29
C TYR A 259 -19.66 -0.50 14.35
N VAL A 260 -18.38 -0.44 14.00
CA VAL A 260 -17.26 -0.63 14.92
C VAL A 260 -16.44 0.65 15.00
N GLU A 261 -15.82 0.88 16.16
CA GLU A 261 -15.01 2.08 16.40
C GLU A 261 -13.52 1.77 16.29
N THR A 262 -12.77 2.70 15.70
CA THR A 262 -11.31 2.68 15.66
C THR A 262 -10.73 2.93 17.04
N THR A 263 -9.73 2.13 17.44
CA THR A 263 -8.97 2.37 18.68
C THR A 263 -7.63 3.06 18.39
N ILE A 264 -6.97 3.58 19.43
CA ILE A 264 -5.64 4.20 19.30
C ILE A 264 -4.61 3.18 18.77
N GLU A 265 -4.69 1.92 19.22
CA GLU A 265 -3.82 0.83 18.73
C GLU A 265 -3.95 0.62 17.21
N ASP A 266 -5.15 0.78 16.65
CA ASP A 266 -5.37 0.64 15.20
C ASP A 266 -4.68 1.76 14.42
N ILE A 267 -4.63 2.97 14.99
CA ILE A 267 -3.95 4.13 14.41
C ILE A 267 -2.44 3.96 14.49
N GLU A 268 -1.90 3.48 15.61
CA GLU A 268 -0.47 3.20 15.79
C GLU A 268 0.02 2.15 14.78
N GLU A 269 -0.68 1.02 14.67
CA GLU A 269 -0.35 -0.03 13.70
C GLU A 269 -0.48 0.45 12.25
N ALA A 270 -1.50 1.25 11.94
CA ALA A 270 -1.64 1.85 10.62
C ALA A 270 -0.49 2.82 10.30
N ASN A 271 -0.05 3.61 11.28
CA ASN A 271 1.06 4.55 11.15
C ASN A 271 2.38 3.84 10.85
N GLU A 272 2.66 2.73 11.53
CA GLU A 272 3.85 1.92 11.26
C GLU A 272 3.89 1.40 9.82
N LEU A 273 2.75 0.92 9.30
CA LEU A 273 2.66 0.35 7.96
C LEU A 273 2.67 1.41 6.84
N ILE A 274 2.03 2.56 7.06
CA ILE A 274 1.89 3.59 6.01
C ILE A 274 3.09 4.53 5.94
N LYS A 275 3.93 4.59 6.97
CA LYS A 275 5.08 5.51 7.07
C LYS A 275 5.95 5.50 5.83
N GLU A 276 6.31 4.32 5.32
CA GLU A 276 7.14 4.22 4.12
C GLU A 276 6.41 4.77 2.88
N VAL A 277 5.12 4.48 2.73
CA VAL A 277 4.30 5.01 1.63
C VAL A 277 4.21 6.55 1.70
N LEU A 278 4.04 7.12 2.89
CA LEU A 278 4.01 8.57 3.10
C LEU A 278 5.36 9.22 2.79
N LEU A 279 6.47 8.58 3.18
CA LEU A 279 7.82 9.07 2.86
C LEU A 279 8.04 9.16 1.36
N ARG A 280 7.68 8.09 0.64
CA ARG A 280 7.80 8.06 -0.82
C ARG A 280 6.87 9.07 -1.50
N LYS A 281 5.65 9.27 -0.97
CA LYS A 281 4.72 10.32 -1.44
C LYS A 281 5.10 11.75 -1.03
N SER A 282 6.13 11.94 -0.21
CA SER A 282 6.66 13.26 0.15
C SER A 282 7.97 13.57 -0.57
N ASP A 283 8.47 12.60 -1.34
CA ASP A 283 9.73 12.67 -2.04
C ASP A 283 9.55 13.27 -3.43
N THR A 284 10.42 14.20 -3.83
CA THR A 284 10.34 14.84 -5.15
C THR A 284 10.92 13.96 -6.26
N ILE A 285 11.71 12.95 -5.89
CA ILE A 285 12.33 12.02 -6.83
C ILE A 285 11.62 10.66 -6.85
N THR A 286 11.80 9.94 -7.95
CA THR A 286 11.26 8.58 -8.10
C THR A 286 11.85 7.65 -7.04
N GLY A 287 11.11 6.61 -6.66
CA GLY A 287 11.58 5.64 -5.67
C GLY A 287 12.91 4.99 -6.07
N ALA A 288 13.09 4.73 -7.37
CA ALA A 288 14.33 4.18 -7.92
C ALA A 288 15.52 5.16 -7.82
N ALA A 289 15.30 6.45 -8.12
CA ALA A 289 16.32 7.48 -7.95
C ALA A 289 16.69 7.69 -6.47
N ARG A 290 15.70 7.63 -5.57
CA ARG A 290 15.94 7.69 -4.11
C ARG A 290 16.77 6.51 -3.63
N ASN A 291 16.43 5.29 -4.02
CA ASN A 291 17.20 4.10 -3.66
C ASN A 291 18.64 4.20 -4.18
N HIS A 292 18.83 4.72 -5.40
CA HIS A 292 20.15 4.98 -5.95
C HIS A 292 20.93 6.03 -5.15
N LEU A 293 20.29 7.13 -4.75
CA LEU A 293 20.91 8.18 -3.93
C LEU A 293 21.36 7.63 -2.57
N GLU A 294 20.54 6.83 -1.90
CA GLU A 294 20.92 6.25 -0.60
C GLU A 294 22.06 5.23 -0.74
N ARG A 295 22.07 4.39 -1.79
CA ARG A 295 23.21 3.51 -2.11
C ARG A 295 24.50 4.31 -2.36
N LEU A 296 24.39 5.43 -3.08
CA LEU A 296 25.50 6.32 -3.35
C LEU A 296 26.03 6.97 -2.06
N LYS A 297 25.15 7.42 -1.15
CA LYS A 297 25.55 7.94 0.17
C LYS A 297 26.31 6.90 0.99
N THR A 298 25.83 5.66 1.03
CA THR A 298 26.50 4.54 1.73
C THR A 298 27.89 4.28 1.14
N TYR A 299 27.99 4.17 -0.19
CA TYR A 299 29.27 3.97 -0.87
C TYR A 299 30.28 5.10 -0.58
N LEU A 300 29.84 6.36 -0.62
CA LEU A 300 30.72 7.51 -0.33
C LEU A 300 31.20 7.51 1.12
N LYS A 301 30.35 7.10 2.06
CA LYS A 301 30.70 6.97 3.47
C LYS A 301 31.73 5.86 3.71
N GLU A 302 31.56 4.70 3.08
CA GLU A 302 32.49 3.57 3.18
C GLU A 302 33.84 3.86 2.52
N SER A 303 33.82 4.47 1.33
CA SER A 303 35.02 4.88 0.61
C SER A 303 35.70 6.12 1.18
N LYS A 304 35.07 6.80 2.15
CA LYS A 304 35.50 8.08 2.74
C LYS A 304 35.75 9.17 1.69
N GLN A 305 34.93 9.18 0.64
CA GLN A 305 35.00 10.17 -0.44
C GLN A 305 33.83 11.13 -0.37
N THR A 306 34.06 12.38 -0.77
CA THR A 306 32.99 13.40 -0.90
C THR A 306 32.57 13.61 -2.36
N THR A 307 33.40 13.17 -3.31
CA THR A 307 33.17 13.37 -4.74
C THR A 307 33.29 12.07 -5.50
N PHE A 308 32.47 11.87 -6.52
CA PHE A 308 32.48 10.68 -7.36
C PHE A 308 32.40 11.03 -8.85
N THR A 309 32.65 10.04 -9.71
CA THR A 309 32.47 10.16 -11.16
C THR A 309 31.47 9.13 -11.68
N ASN A 310 30.80 9.42 -12.81
CA ASN A 310 29.87 8.47 -13.42
C ASN A 310 30.53 7.14 -13.77
N ALA A 311 31.80 7.17 -14.21
CA ALA A 311 32.54 5.96 -14.60
C ALA A 311 32.82 5.05 -13.39
N GLU A 312 33.10 5.63 -12.24
CA GLU A 312 33.33 4.91 -10.98
C GLU A 312 32.03 4.27 -10.47
N ILE A 313 30.97 5.07 -10.32
CA ILE A 313 29.67 4.59 -9.82
C ILE A 313 29.08 3.52 -10.73
N ARG A 314 29.25 3.64 -12.05
CA ARG A 314 28.84 2.62 -13.01
C ARG A 314 29.54 1.28 -12.76
N LYS A 315 30.85 1.30 -12.48
CA LYS A 315 31.63 0.08 -12.23
C LYS A 315 31.29 -0.55 -10.88
N GLN A 316 31.15 0.26 -9.83
CA GLN A 316 30.93 -0.22 -8.47
C GLN A 316 29.49 -0.67 -8.22
N LEU A 317 28.51 0.10 -8.69
CA LEU A 317 27.09 -0.22 -8.47
C LEU A 317 26.47 -1.08 -9.59
N HIS A 318 27.25 -1.43 -10.62
CA HIS A 318 26.82 -2.25 -11.76
C HIS A 318 25.57 -1.73 -12.51
N ILE A 319 25.45 -0.41 -12.64
CA ILE A 319 24.28 0.24 -13.27
C ILE A 319 24.53 0.48 -14.77
N LYS A 320 23.51 0.31 -15.61
CA LYS A 320 23.59 0.67 -17.04
C LYS A 320 23.73 2.19 -17.23
N GLU A 321 24.41 2.60 -18.30
CA GLU A 321 24.71 4.02 -18.53
C GLU A 321 23.47 4.90 -18.67
N SER A 322 22.48 4.44 -19.43
CA SER A 322 21.22 5.16 -19.65
C SER A 322 20.47 5.38 -18.35
N THR A 323 20.37 4.34 -17.52
CA THR A 323 19.74 4.39 -16.19
C THR A 323 20.46 5.36 -15.27
N LEU A 324 21.79 5.30 -15.19
CA LEU A 324 22.59 6.22 -14.36
C LEU A 324 22.42 7.68 -14.81
N ARG A 325 22.43 7.92 -16.12
CA ARG A 325 22.19 9.27 -16.68
C ARG A 325 20.80 9.79 -16.31
N GLY A 326 19.77 8.93 -16.35
CA GLY A 326 18.41 9.28 -15.92
C GLY A 326 18.36 9.68 -14.45
N TYR A 327 18.92 8.85 -13.55
CA TYR A 327 18.97 9.16 -12.12
C TYR A 327 19.74 10.45 -11.84
N HIS A 328 20.95 10.61 -12.40
CA HIS A 328 21.74 11.82 -12.17
C HIS A 328 21.07 13.07 -12.74
N LYS A 329 20.35 12.97 -13.86
CA LYS A 329 19.56 14.09 -14.39
C LYS A 329 18.52 14.53 -13.37
N GLN A 330 17.70 13.60 -12.87
CA GLN A 330 16.67 13.89 -11.87
C GLN A 330 17.27 14.44 -10.57
N LEU A 331 18.34 13.81 -10.06
CA LEU A 331 19.01 14.25 -8.83
C LEU A 331 19.66 15.64 -8.98
N GLN A 332 20.11 16.01 -10.18
CA GLN A 332 20.69 17.32 -10.42
C GLN A 332 19.61 18.40 -10.58
N GLU A 333 18.49 18.08 -11.25
CA GLU A 333 17.34 18.96 -11.41
C GLU A 333 16.71 19.31 -10.05
N GLU A 334 16.59 18.32 -9.16
CA GLU A 334 16.08 18.49 -7.78
C GLU A 334 17.14 18.96 -6.78
N GLY A 335 18.39 19.17 -7.22
CA GLY A 335 19.45 19.75 -6.38
C GLY A 335 20.09 18.81 -5.34
N TYR A 336 19.88 17.50 -5.43
CA TYR A 336 20.52 16.48 -4.58
C TYR A 336 22.01 16.28 -4.89
N ILE A 337 22.40 16.50 -6.15
CA ILE A 337 23.82 16.42 -6.57
C ILE A 337 24.25 17.69 -7.29
N LYS A 338 25.50 18.11 -7.05
CA LYS A 338 26.13 19.25 -7.72
C LYS A 338 27.32 18.79 -8.55
N ARG A 339 27.46 19.40 -9.73
CA ARG A 339 28.59 19.16 -10.62
C ARG A 339 29.76 20.07 -10.23
N VAL A 340 30.88 19.46 -9.84
CA VAL A 340 32.11 20.14 -9.40
C VAL A 340 33.24 19.85 -10.37
N LYS A 341 34.05 20.86 -10.69
CA LYS A 341 35.22 20.71 -11.57
C LYS A 341 36.46 20.37 -10.76
N ARG A 342 37.10 19.23 -11.01
CA ARG A 342 38.38 18.90 -10.35
C ARG A 342 39.49 19.82 -10.86
N LYS A 343 40.14 20.54 -9.93
CA LYS A 343 41.24 21.46 -10.23
C LYS A 343 42.44 20.77 -10.89
N LYS A 344 42.73 19.50 -10.56
CA LYS A 344 43.92 18.76 -11.05
C LYS A 344 43.78 18.18 -12.46
N THR A 345 42.61 17.66 -12.85
CA THR A 345 42.42 16.89 -14.10
C THR A 345 41.49 17.57 -15.10
N LYS A 346 40.94 18.76 -14.77
CA LYS A 346 39.87 19.46 -15.53
C LYS A 346 38.61 18.61 -15.80
N SER A 347 38.49 17.44 -15.19
CA SER A 347 37.35 16.53 -15.29
C SER A 347 36.21 16.97 -14.38
N TYR A 348 34.97 16.63 -14.76
CA TYR A 348 33.79 16.88 -13.95
C TYR A 348 33.55 15.71 -12.99
N CYS A 349 33.26 16.05 -11.73
CA CYS A 349 32.84 15.14 -10.68
C CYS A 349 31.50 15.61 -10.13
N PHE A 350 30.85 14.75 -9.36
CA PHE A 350 29.62 15.07 -8.64
C PHE A 350 29.86 15.00 -7.13
N GLU A 351 29.12 15.80 -6.39
CA GLU A 351 29.10 15.86 -4.94
C GLU A 351 27.64 15.89 -4.47
N ILE A 352 27.33 15.18 -3.39
CA ILE A 352 26.00 15.20 -2.77
C ILE A 352 25.87 16.47 -1.94
N THR A 353 24.75 17.18 -2.09
CA THR A 353 24.52 18.47 -1.40
C THR A 353 24.23 18.31 0.07
N ASP A 354 23.36 17.37 0.43
CA ASP A 354 22.99 17.06 1.80
C ASP A 354 22.93 15.54 2.03
N MET A 355 23.76 15.07 2.96
CA MET A 355 23.80 13.66 3.35
C MET A 355 22.63 13.27 4.26
N LYS A 356 22.06 14.23 5.01
CA LYS A 356 21.05 13.97 6.04
C LYS A 356 19.63 14.28 5.63
N GLU A 357 19.37 14.92 4.48
CA GLU A 357 18.03 15.36 4.07
C GLU A 357 16.94 14.28 4.27
N TYR A 358 17.22 13.02 3.93
CA TYR A 358 16.25 11.94 4.06
C TYR A 358 15.93 11.58 5.51
N ASP A 359 16.91 11.69 6.42
CA ASP A 359 16.71 11.50 7.85
C ASP A 359 15.83 12.61 8.44
N TRP A 360 15.97 13.84 7.93
CA TRP A 360 15.13 14.97 8.34
C TRP A 360 13.70 14.78 7.85
N LEU A 361 13.52 14.30 6.61
CA LEU A 361 12.20 13.96 6.07
C LEU A 361 11.53 12.85 6.90
N LYS A 362 12.28 11.78 7.23
CA LYS A 362 11.82 10.71 8.14
C LYS A 362 11.38 11.25 9.49
N ALA A 363 12.23 12.04 10.13
CA ALA A 363 11.94 12.64 11.43
C ALA A 363 10.72 13.56 11.38
N SER A 364 10.55 14.32 10.29
CA SER A 364 9.38 15.19 10.12
C SER A 364 8.08 14.41 10.04
N ILE A 365 8.05 13.30 9.30
CA ILE A 365 6.86 12.43 9.21
C ILE A 365 6.61 11.73 10.55
N ASP A 366 7.65 11.20 11.20
CA ASP A 366 7.53 10.58 12.52
C ASP A 366 6.99 11.53 13.57
N ASN A 367 7.50 12.75 13.61
CA ASN A 367 7.03 13.78 14.55
C ASN A 367 5.57 14.13 14.29
N ALA A 368 5.13 14.20 13.03
CA ALA A 368 3.74 14.50 12.70
C ALA A 368 2.79 13.36 13.14
N LEU A 369 3.13 12.11 12.84
CA LEU A 369 2.33 10.95 13.23
C LEU A 369 2.27 10.78 14.76
N ASN A 370 3.41 10.93 15.45
CA ASN A 370 3.50 10.87 16.90
C ASN A 370 2.75 12.03 17.57
N SER A 371 2.81 13.23 16.99
CA SER A 371 2.04 14.38 17.50
C SER A 371 0.54 14.14 17.41
N CYS A 372 0.06 13.49 16.36
CA CYS A 372 -1.35 13.11 16.26
C CYS A 372 -1.77 12.15 17.39
N ILE A 373 -0.95 11.13 17.65
CA ILE A 373 -1.20 10.19 18.75
C ILE A 373 -1.21 10.91 20.11
N LEU A 374 -0.26 11.82 20.35
CA LEU A 374 -0.21 12.61 21.58
C LEU A 374 -1.45 13.50 21.75
N GLN A 375 -1.92 14.16 20.68
CA GLN A 375 -3.14 14.96 20.72
C GLN A 375 -4.37 14.11 21.04
N ILE A 376 -4.46 12.90 20.45
CA ILE A 376 -5.53 11.95 20.75
C ILE A 376 -5.49 11.52 22.22
N GLN A 377 -4.31 11.21 22.76
CA GLN A 377 -4.14 10.83 24.15
C GLN A 377 -4.50 11.97 25.12
N LEU A 378 -4.20 13.23 24.77
CA LEU A 378 -4.56 14.40 25.55
C LEU A 378 -6.06 14.72 25.50
N ALA A 379 -6.71 14.47 24.35
CA ALA A 379 -8.14 14.72 24.15
C ALA A 379 -9.04 13.63 24.76
N THR A 380 -8.50 12.43 25.01
CA THR A 380 -9.25 11.31 25.59
C THR A 380 -9.12 11.35 27.12
N PRO A 381 -10.19 11.62 27.91
CA PRO A 381 -10.10 11.48 29.35
C PRO A 381 -9.84 10.01 29.71
N GLN A 382 -8.77 9.75 30.47
CA GLN A 382 -8.49 8.40 30.99
C GLN A 382 -9.73 7.89 31.75
N PRO A 383 -10.14 6.62 31.56
CA PRO A 383 -11.19 6.05 32.39
C PRO A 383 -10.72 6.09 33.84
N THR A 384 -11.44 6.88 34.65
CA THR A 384 -11.24 6.95 36.10
C THR A 384 -11.26 5.52 36.65
N ARG A 385 -10.14 5.10 37.26
CA ARG A 385 -10.08 3.90 38.10
C ARG A 385 -11.33 3.87 38.97
N LYS A 386 -12.19 2.86 38.77
CA LYS A 386 -13.37 2.60 39.60
C LYS A 386 -12.99 2.78 41.06
N SER A 387 -13.51 3.83 41.70
CA SER A 387 -13.46 3.97 43.13
C SER A 387 -14.22 2.78 43.72
N SER A 388 -13.52 2.00 44.53
CA SER A 388 -14.09 0.91 45.31
C SER A 388 -15.29 1.43 46.08
N THR A 389 -16.48 0.99 45.71
CA THR A 389 -17.73 1.24 46.40
C THR A 389 -17.59 0.65 47.81
N ARG A 390 -17.46 1.48 48.83
CA ARG A 390 -17.60 1.05 50.23
C ARG A 390 -19.09 0.71 50.44
N GLU A 391 -19.34 -0.57 50.69
CA GLU A 391 -20.62 -1.12 51.11
C GLU A 391 -21.23 -0.31 52.26
N SER A 392 -22.43 0.22 52.04
CA SER A 392 -23.34 0.65 53.10
C SER A 392 -23.89 -0.59 53.80
N LYS A 393 -23.33 -0.93 54.97
CA LYS A 393 -23.97 -1.85 55.91
C LYS A 393 -25.18 -1.17 56.53
N SER A 394 -26.37 -1.42 55.98
CA SER A 394 -27.61 -1.35 56.75
C SER A 394 -27.72 -2.65 57.57
N LYS A 395 -27.64 -2.54 58.90
CA LYS A 395 -28.10 -3.58 59.81
C LYS A 395 -29.32 -3.07 60.58
N LYS A 396 -30.35 -3.91 60.53
CA LYS A 396 -31.70 -3.80 61.08
C LYS A 396 -31.72 -3.62 62.61
N ALA A 397 -32.80 -2.94 63.02
CA ALA A 397 -33.72 -3.26 64.13
C ALA A 397 -33.16 -3.41 65.56
N SER A 398 -33.61 -2.49 66.42
CA SER A 398 -34.20 -2.80 67.72
C SER A 398 -35.60 -2.21 67.76
#